data_AF-A0A950EP96-F1
#
_entry.id   AF-A0A950EP96-F1
#
_cell.length_a   1.000
_cell.length_b   1.000
_cell.length_c   1.000
_cell.angle_alpha   90.00
_cell.angle_beta   90.00
_cell.angle_gamma   90.00
#
_symmetry.space_group_name_H-M   'P 1'
#
loop_
_entity.id
_entity.type
_entity.pdbx_description
1 polymer ?
#
loop_
_entity_poly.entity_id
_entity_poly.type
_entity_poly.pdbx_seq_one_letter_code
_entity_poly.pdbx_strand_id
1 'polypeptide(L)'
;LLALLERYDYLALPSAQLFPFDASEHWPKSIAGRAMDTYHRWMEVVIGGSLAGLPVISVPAGFNTQGLPLGLQIIGKPRADLSVLQLAHAYDRATQWVKRRLPAQLEA
;
A
#
# COMPACT_ATOMS: atom_id res chain seq x y z
N LEU A 1 -10.18 12.60 4.30
CA LEU A 1 -8.82 12.28 4.82
C LEU A 1 -8.34 13.32 5.82
N LEU A 2 -8.29 14.61 5.46
CA LEU A 2 -7.84 15.67 6.40
C LEU A 2 -8.60 15.69 7.73
N ALA A 3 -9.93 15.65 7.71
CA ALA A 3 -10.73 15.57 8.94
C ALA A 3 -10.44 14.31 9.80
N LEU A 4 -10.02 13.19 9.19
CA LEU A 4 -9.59 12.03 9.96
C LEU A 4 -8.22 12.27 10.60
N LEU A 5 -7.34 12.99 9.90
CA LEU A 5 -6.00 13.34 10.39
C LEU A 5 -6.01 14.44 11.47
N GLU A 6 -7.16 15.10 11.70
CA GLU A 6 -7.37 15.92 12.90
C GLU A 6 -7.50 15.05 14.16
N ARG A 7 -7.97 13.81 14.01
CA ARG A 7 -8.20 12.87 15.13
C ARG A 7 -7.10 11.82 15.26
N TYR A 8 -6.51 11.40 14.14
CA TYR A 8 -5.51 10.34 14.08
C TYR A 8 -4.21 10.88 13.49
N ASP A 9 -3.07 10.37 13.96
CA ASP A 9 -1.77 10.78 13.42
C ASP A 9 -1.45 10.17 12.06
N TYR A 10 -1.99 8.98 11.82
CA TYR A 10 -1.80 8.23 10.58
C TYR A 10 -3.09 7.54 10.18
N LEU A 11 -3.25 7.32 8.87
CA LEU A 11 -4.24 6.41 8.31
C LEU A 11 -3.51 5.23 7.67
N ALA A 12 -3.98 4.02 7.94
CA ALA A 12 -3.42 2.79 7.41
C ALA A 12 -4.45 2.09 6.53
N LEU A 13 -4.11 1.83 5.27
CA LEU A 13 -4.98 1.19 4.28
C LEU A 13 -4.18 0.19 3.44
N PRO A 14 -4.81 -0.77 2.75
CA PRO A 14 -4.13 -1.57 1.73
C PRO A 14 -3.55 -0.69 0.62
N SER A 15 -2.33 -0.98 0.14
CA SER A 15 -1.71 -0.24 -0.97
C SER A 15 -2.22 -0.69 -2.35
N ALA A 16 -2.98 -1.79 -2.40
CA ALA A 16 -3.66 -2.33 -3.57
C ALA A 16 -4.94 -3.04 -3.12
N GLN A 17 -5.91 -3.16 -4.02
CA GLN A 17 -7.19 -3.82 -3.75
C GLN A 17 -7.15 -5.35 -3.87
N LEU A 18 -6.10 -5.87 -4.49
CA LEU A 18 -5.88 -7.29 -4.74
C LEU A 18 -4.38 -7.59 -4.75
N PHE A 19 -4.04 -8.87 -4.57
CA PHE A 19 -2.69 -9.37 -4.81
C PHE A 19 -2.32 -9.27 -6.30
N PRO A 20 -1.02 -9.36 -6.65
CA PRO A 20 -0.58 -9.49 -8.03
C PRO A 20 -1.44 -10.49 -8.83
N PHE A 21 -1.84 -10.08 -10.02
CA PHE A 21 -2.62 -10.86 -10.98
C PHE A 21 -1.77 -11.16 -12.21
N ASP A 22 -2.33 -11.90 -13.17
CA ASP A 22 -1.61 -12.31 -14.37
C ASP A 22 -1.15 -11.10 -15.20
N ALA A 23 0.11 -11.09 -15.63
CA ALA A 23 0.68 -9.97 -16.37
C ALA A 23 0.06 -9.77 -17.77
N SER A 24 -0.60 -10.78 -18.32
CA SER A 24 -1.35 -10.69 -19.58
C SER A 24 -2.71 -10.00 -19.42
N GLU A 25 -3.23 -9.91 -18.19
CA GLU A 25 -4.45 -9.16 -17.89
C GLU A 25 -4.14 -7.67 -17.82
N HIS A 26 -4.77 -6.87 -18.69
CA HIS A 26 -4.52 -5.42 -18.74
C HIS A 26 -4.90 -4.71 -17.42
N TRP A 27 -6.07 -5.04 -16.87
CA TRP A 27 -6.49 -4.62 -15.53
C TRP A 27 -7.69 -5.46 -15.05
N PRO A 28 -7.83 -5.68 -13.73
CA PRO A 28 -8.85 -6.55 -13.16
C PRO A 28 -10.26 -6.00 -13.38
N LYS A 29 -11.10 -6.80 -14.02
CA LYS A 29 -12.51 -6.42 -14.30
C LYS A 29 -13.43 -6.60 -13.10
N SER A 30 -13.04 -7.41 -12.12
CA SER A 30 -13.76 -7.55 -10.86
C SER A 30 -12.82 -7.76 -9.69
N ILE A 31 -13.13 -7.11 -8.56
CA ILE A 31 -12.41 -7.24 -7.30
C ILE A 31 -13.46 -7.51 -6.21
N ALA A 32 -13.30 -8.59 -5.45
CA ALA A 32 -14.21 -8.98 -4.37
C ALA A 32 -15.70 -8.96 -4.77
N GLY A 33 -16.03 -9.40 -5.99
CA GLY A 33 -17.40 -9.42 -6.53
C GLY A 33 -17.92 -8.06 -7.02
N ARG A 34 -17.12 -6.99 -6.93
CA ARG A 34 -17.44 -5.67 -7.47
C ARG A 34 -16.89 -5.55 -8.89
N ALA A 35 -17.74 -5.21 -9.86
CA ALA A 35 -17.28 -4.89 -11.22
C ALA A 35 -16.52 -3.56 -11.22
N MET A 36 -15.39 -3.52 -11.92
CA MET A 36 -14.56 -2.33 -12.08
C MET A 36 -14.96 -1.63 -13.38
N ASP A 37 -15.54 -0.44 -13.27
CA ASP A 37 -16.11 0.33 -14.38
C ASP A 37 -15.06 1.12 -15.19
N THR A 38 -13.93 1.42 -14.57
CA THR A 38 -12.83 2.17 -15.17
C THR A 38 -11.47 1.61 -14.74
N TYR A 39 -10.43 1.94 -15.50
CA TYR A 39 -9.04 1.64 -15.10
C TYR A 39 -8.67 2.26 -13.75
N HIS A 40 -9.20 3.44 -13.41
CA HIS A 40 -8.88 4.06 -12.12
C HIS A 40 -9.57 3.37 -10.93
N ARG A 41 -10.70 2.69 -11.17
CA ARG A 41 -11.47 2.03 -10.11
C ARG A 41 -10.67 0.96 -9.40
N TRP A 42 -9.88 0.16 -10.12
CA TRP A 42 -9.06 -0.89 -9.49
C TRP A 42 -7.84 -0.33 -8.72
N MET A 43 -7.45 0.91 -8.99
CA MET A 43 -6.38 1.64 -8.29
C MET A 43 -6.92 2.63 -7.24
N GLU A 44 -8.22 2.65 -6.96
CA GLU A 44 -8.84 3.78 -6.26
C GLU A 44 -8.31 4.04 -4.84
N VAL A 45 -7.80 2.99 -4.19
CA VAL A 45 -7.26 3.06 -2.82
C VAL A 45 -6.08 4.02 -2.67
N VAL A 46 -5.33 4.30 -3.73
CA VAL A 46 -4.19 5.24 -3.66
C VAL A 46 -4.58 6.69 -4.01
N ILE A 47 -5.75 6.89 -4.63
CA ILE A 47 -6.16 8.20 -5.16
C ILE A 47 -6.29 9.24 -4.05
N GLY A 48 -6.87 8.86 -2.91
CA GLY A 48 -7.17 9.80 -1.84
C GLY A 48 -5.93 10.51 -1.29
N GLY A 49 -4.87 9.75 -0.97
CA GLY A 49 -3.61 10.30 -0.45
C GLY A 49 -2.94 11.23 -1.46
N SER A 50 -2.88 10.82 -2.73
CA SER A 50 -2.30 11.60 -3.83
C SER A 50 -3.06 12.90 -4.09
N LEU A 51 -4.39 12.86 -4.23
CA LEU A 51 -5.20 14.06 -4.49
C LEU A 51 -5.21 15.04 -3.32
N ALA A 52 -5.05 14.54 -2.10
CA ALA A 52 -4.96 15.39 -0.90
C ALA A 52 -3.56 15.99 -0.68
N GLY A 53 -2.55 15.61 -1.50
CA GLY A 53 -1.17 16.09 -1.34
C GLY A 53 -0.53 15.66 -0.01
N LEU A 54 -0.90 14.48 0.50
CA LEU A 54 -0.44 13.96 1.78
C LEU A 54 0.83 13.12 1.60
N PRO A 55 1.73 13.07 2.60
CA PRO A 55 2.83 12.10 2.59
C PRO A 55 2.27 10.69 2.73
N VAL A 56 2.68 9.81 1.82
CA VAL A 56 2.27 8.40 1.78
C VAL A 56 3.50 7.53 1.56
N ILE A 57 3.61 6.45 2.32
CA ILE A 57 4.60 5.40 2.09
C ILE A 57 3.91 4.04 2.02
N SER A 58 4.33 3.20 1.08
CA SER A 58 3.93 1.79 1.02
C SER A 58 4.98 0.94 1.72
N VAL A 59 4.56 0.14 2.70
CA VAL A 59 5.40 -0.85 3.38
C VAL A 59 4.88 -2.26 3.10
N PRO A 60 5.74 -3.29 3.05
CA PRO A 60 5.28 -4.66 2.81
C PRO A 60 4.32 -5.13 3.90
N ALA A 61 3.25 -5.84 3.54
CA ALA A 61 2.26 -6.38 4.48
C ALA A 61 2.22 -7.91 4.48
N GLY A 62 3.29 -8.55 4.00
CA GLY A 62 3.42 -9.99 3.89
C GLY A 62 2.95 -10.56 2.55
N PHE A 63 2.66 -11.85 2.57
CA PHE A 63 2.42 -12.66 1.37
C PHE A 63 1.17 -13.52 1.53
N ASN A 64 0.45 -13.77 0.44
CA ASN A 64 -0.63 -14.76 0.44
C ASN A 64 -0.09 -16.20 0.42
N THR A 65 -0.99 -17.17 0.41
CA THR A 65 -0.66 -18.61 0.34
C THR A 65 0.08 -19.03 -0.93
N GLN A 66 0.04 -18.21 -1.98
CA GLN A 66 0.79 -18.39 -3.24
C GLN A 66 2.15 -17.66 -3.23
N GLY A 67 2.52 -17.02 -2.11
CA GLY A 67 3.76 -16.28 -1.98
C GLY A 67 3.78 -14.93 -2.71
N LEU A 68 2.62 -14.39 -3.10
CA LEU A 68 2.50 -13.08 -3.73
C LEU A 68 2.42 -11.96 -2.68
N PRO A 69 3.17 -10.86 -2.82
CA PRO A 69 3.21 -9.79 -1.83
C PRO A 69 1.97 -8.88 -1.86
N LEU A 70 1.67 -8.26 -0.71
CA LEU A 70 0.79 -7.10 -0.63
C LEU A 70 1.49 -5.99 0.17
N GLY A 71 1.01 -4.76 0.05
CA GLY A 71 1.50 -3.62 0.83
C GLY A 71 0.41 -2.96 1.70
N LEU A 72 0.88 -2.24 2.70
CA LEU A 72 0.13 -1.34 3.54
C LEU A 72 0.60 0.08 3.23
N GLN A 73 -0.32 0.97 2.87
CA GLN A 73 -0.03 2.40 2.78
C GLN A 73 -0.25 3.06 4.14
N ILE A 74 0.75 3.83 4.57
CA ILE A 74 0.72 4.69 5.76
C ILE A 74 0.65 6.13 5.26
N ILE A 75 -0.44 6.81 5.60
CA ILE A 75 -0.73 8.19 5.19
C ILE A 75 -0.61 9.10 6.40
N GLY A 76 0.25 10.12 6.33
CA GLY A 76 0.46 11.09 7.40
C GLY A 76 -0.24 12.43 7.18
N LYS A 77 -0.10 13.32 8.16
CA LYS A 77 -0.51 14.73 8.10
C LYS A 77 0.29 15.50 7.01
N PRO A 78 -0.25 16.60 6.47
CA PRO A 78 0.50 17.45 5.54
C PRO A 78 1.89 17.80 6.07
N ARG A 79 2.93 17.64 5.23
CA ARG A 79 4.35 17.93 5.55
C ARG A 79 4.97 17.05 6.65
N ALA A 80 4.36 15.91 6.99
CA ALA A 80 4.83 14.99 8.02
C ALA A 80 5.69 13.82 7.48
N ASP A 81 6.37 14.01 6.34
CA ASP A 81 7.16 12.99 5.64
C ASP A 81 8.15 12.25 6.55
N LEU A 82 8.89 12.98 7.40
CA LEU A 82 9.82 12.39 8.36
C LEU A 82 9.11 11.47 9.35
N SER A 83 7.95 11.88 9.85
CA SER A 83 7.13 11.10 10.79
C SER A 83 6.63 9.81 10.14
N VAL A 84 6.20 9.90 8.88
CA VAL A 84 5.78 8.75 8.07
C VAL A 84 6.93 7.77 7.84
N LEU A 85 8.14 8.28 7.51
CA LEU A 85 9.34 7.46 7.35
C LEU A 85 9.77 6.79 8.66
N GLN A 86 9.68 7.48 9.79
CA GLN A 86 9.98 6.92 11.12
C GLN A 86 9.04 5.75 11.46
N LEU A 87 7.74 5.92 11.21
CA LEU A 87 6.77 4.85 11.44
C LEU A 87 7.00 3.67 10.49
N ALA A 88 7.27 3.92 9.21
CA ALA A 88 7.60 2.87 8.25
C ALA A 88 8.87 2.11 8.64
N HIS A 89 9.89 2.80 9.13
CA HIS A 89 11.12 2.17 9.62
C HIS A 89 10.85 1.29 10.86
N ALA A 90 10.05 1.78 11.81
CA ALA A 90 9.64 0.99 12.97
C ALA A 90 8.83 -0.25 12.55
N TYR A 91 7.92 -0.10 11.59
CA TYR A 91 7.13 -1.19 11.02
C TYR A 91 8.01 -2.24 10.34
N ASP A 92 8.97 -1.81 9.49
CA ASP A 92 9.90 -2.74 8.85
C ASP A 92 10.71 -3.51 9.89
N ARG A 93 11.27 -2.83 10.90
CA ARG A 93 12.00 -3.46 12.01
C ARG A 93 11.17 -4.50 12.77
N ALA A 94 9.89 -4.24 12.97
CA ALA A 94 9.00 -5.15 13.68
C ALA A 94 8.58 -6.37 12.85
N THR A 95 8.44 -6.22 11.54
CA THR A 95 7.84 -7.25 10.66
C THR A 95 8.85 -8.04 9.85
N GLN A 96 9.92 -7.37 9.41
CA GLN A 96 11.02 -7.93 8.64
C GLN A 96 10.55 -8.71 7.39
N TRP A 97 9.45 -8.27 6.77
CA TRP A 97 8.86 -8.94 5.61
C TRP A 97 9.84 -9.09 4.44
N VAL A 98 10.67 -8.07 4.19
CA VAL A 98 11.67 -8.08 3.12
C VAL A 98 12.67 -9.23 3.29
N LYS A 99 13.01 -9.60 4.54
CA LYS A 99 13.94 -10.72 4.81
C LYS A 99 13.34 -12.09 4.51
N ARG A 100 12.01 -12.21 4.40
CA ARG A 100 11.35 -13.49 4.10
C ARG A 100 11.45 -13.85 2.62
N ARG A 101 11.51 -12.85 1.75
CA ARG A 101 11.67 -13.04 0.31
C ARG A 101 12.40 -11.83 -0.26
N LEU A 102 13.70 -11.97 -0.49
CA LEU A 102 14.50 -10.94 -1.12
C LEU A 102 14.15 -10.86 -2.62
N PRO A 103 14.16 -9.66 -3.21
CA PRO A 103 14.26 -9.53 -4.65
C PRO A 103 15.50 -10.27 -5.14
N ALA A 104 15.41 -10.98 -6.26
CA ALA A 104 16.54 -11.74 -6.82
C ALA A 104 17.79 -10.87 -7.03
N GLN A 105 17.62 -9.56 -7.28
CA GLN A 105 18.73 -8.61 -7.44
C GLN A 105 19.47 -8.30 -6.13
N LEU A 106 18.91 -8.68 -4.99
CA LEU A 106 19.47 -8.49 -3.64
C LEU A 106 19.87 -9.83 -2.99
N GLU A 107 19.71 -10.95 -3.71
CA GLU A 107 20.27 -12.25 -3.33
C GLU A 107 21.75 -12.25 -3.76
N ALA A 108 22.66 -12.30 -2.79
CA ALA A 108 24.11 -12.28 -2.99
C ALA A 108 24.65 -13.61 -3.52
#